data_AF-A0A243SH41-F1
#
_entry.id   AF-A0A243SH41-F1
#
_cell.length_a   1.000
_cell.length_b   1.000
_cell.length_c   1.000
_cell.angle_alpha   90.00
_cell.angle_beta   90.00
_cell.angle_gamma   90.00
#
_symmetry.space_group_name_H-M   'P 1'
#
loop_
_entity.id
_entity.type
_entity.pdbx_description
1 polymer ?
#
loop_
_entity_poly.entity_id
_entity_poly.type
_entity_poly.pdbx_seq_one_letter_code
_entity_poly.pdbx_strand_id
1 'polypeptide(L)'
;MKIKSVPIILALSLLSFISCQKEPSFEKAISDLKNKFPQLAKQNNKNIEYKLTRSVTNGDREFQLKLYSSVVNEYNDPQKIIILVNQESEYYAIPYLSNTHRDYWEFPNETQIPSIKKTNTTFEKELIKALDTLNLNDSKGTANIVLDELFFSLLHCVRVSEKDNNELQAIFLTSNNNIPIENNNDCSERLKKNYYAIFENRKNKKHIGNYTFWDVMNARIYQFEKLDGVKNRRANLTLKTFRQDCAFRMITM
;
A
#
# COMPACT_ATOMS: atom_id res chain seq x y z
N MET A 1 -27.48 3.33 74.40
CA MET A 1 -26.43 3.32 73.36
C MET A 1 -27.06 2.92 72.04
N LYS A 2 -27.13 3.82 71.05
CA LYS A 2 -27.59 3.53 69.69
C LYS A 2 -26.37 3.48 68.78
N ILE A 3 -26.00 2.29 68.31
CA ILE A 3 -24.98 2.13 67.27
C ILE A 3 -25.70 2.36 65.93
N LYS A 4 -25.43 3.49 65.28
CA LYS A 4 -25.85 3.74 63.89
C LYS A 4 -24.82 3.07 62.98
N SER A 5 -25.22 1.96 62.35
CA SER A 5 -24.50 1.37 61.22
C SER A 5 -24.68 2.27 59.99
N VAL A 6 -23.61 2.96 59.61
CA VAL A 6 -23.49 3.65 58.32
C VAL A 6 -23.11 2.60 57.27
N PRO A 7 -23.80 2.51 56.12
CA PRO A 7 -23.45 1.53 55.10
C PRO A 7 -22.19 2.00 54.35
N ILE A 8 -21.06 1.35 54.62
CA ILE A 8 -19.76 1.52 53.92
C ILE A 8 -19.81 0.99 52.47
N ILE A 9 -20.94 0.44 52.02
CA ILE A 9 -21.07 -0.27 50.73
C ILE A 9 -21.28 0.68 49.53
N LEU A 10 -21.54 1.98 49.74
CA LEU A 10 -21.75 2.93 48.63
C LEU A 10 -20.48 3.63 48.11
N ALA A 11 -19.31 3.41 48.71
CA ALA A 11 -18.08 4.09 48.30
C ALA A 11 -17.21 3.29 47.31
N LEU A 12 -17.52 2.01 47.03
CA LEU A 12 -16.74 1.18 46.11
C LEU A 12 -17.34 1.01 44.70
N SER A 13 -18.54 1.52 44.42
CA SER A 13 -19.19 1.40 43.11
C SER A 13 -18.99 2.61 42.17
N LEU A 14 -18.11 3.56 42.53
CA LEU A 14 -17.88 4.81 41.78
C LEU A 14 -16.48 4.92 41.13
N LEU A 15 -15.67 3.85 41.15
CA LEU A 15 -14.38 3.80 40.44
C LEU A 15 -14.44 3.08 39.07
N SER A 16 -15.63 2.78 38.56
CA SER A 16 -15.83 2.32 37.18
C SER A 16 -16.02 3.49 36.21
N PHE A 17 -15.17 4.52 36.33
CA PHE A 17 -15.10 5.61 35.37
C PHE A 17 -13.78 5.57 34.62
N ILE A 18 -13.92 5.27 33.32
CA ILE A 18 -13.12 5.83 32.23
C ILE A 18 -11.73 5.19 32.08
N SER A 19 -11.71 3.88 31.81
CA SER A 19 -10.79 3.42 30.75
C SER A 19 -11.47 3.70 29.41
N CYS A 20 -11.48 4.99 29.02
CA CYS A 20 -11.75 5.36 27.64
C CYS A 20 -10.50 4.98 26.86
N GLN A 21 -10.33 3.68 26.60
CA GLN A 21 -9.53 3.28 25.46
C GLN A 21 -10.26 3.88 24.27
N LYS A 22 -9.76 5.02 23.76
CA LYS A 22 -10.18 5.53 22.46
C LYS A 22 -10.04 4.35 21.52
N GLU A 23 -11.18 3.81 21.09
CA GLU A 23 -11.22 2.85 19.99
C GLU A 23 -10.32 3.39 18.87
N PRO A 24 -9.56 2.53 18.17
CA PRO A 24 -8.80 2.98 17.03
C PRO A 24 -9.78 3.66 16.06
N SER A 25 -9.75 4.99 16.01
CA SER A 25 -10.64 5.75 15.15
C SER A 25 -9.94 5.96 13.81
N PHE A 26 -10.72 6.00 12.73
CA PHE A 26 -10.24 6.32 11.40
C PHE A 26 -9.38 7.60 11.39
N GLU A 27 -9.80 8.63 12.13
CA GLU A 27 -9.08 9.90 12.26
C GLU A 27 -7.72 9.73 12.91
N LYS A 28 -7.62 8.85 13.91
CA LYS A 28 -6.34 8.52 14.55
C LYS A 28 -5.41 7.82 13.57
N ALA A 29 -5.89 6.81 12.85
CA ALA A 29 -5.07 6.09 11.85
C ALA A 29 -4.54 7.04 10.76
N ILE A 30 -5.37 7.97 10.27
CA ILE A 30 -4.95 8.99 9.31
C ILE A 30 -3.97 10.00 9.92
N SER A 31 -4.22 10.47 11.14
CA SER A 31 -3.34 11.39 11.85
C SER A 31 -1.95 10.78 12.07
N ASP A 32 -1.90 9.55 12.58
CA ASP A 32 -0.66 8.81 12.82
C ASP A 32 0.11 8.58 11.51
N LEU A 33 -0.60 8.24 10.42
CA LEU A 33 0.00 8.12 9.10
C LEU A 33 0.60 9.45 8.62
N LYS A 34 -0.12 10.57 8.74
CA LYS A 34 0.39 11.90 8.33
C LYS A 34 1.61 12.34 9.12
N ASN A 35 1.67 12.00 10.41
CA ASN A 35 2.83 12.25 11.26
C ASN A 35 4.04 11.43 10.80
N LYS A 36 3.82 10.17 10.44
CA LYS A 36 4.86 9.26 9.95
C LYS A 36 5.34 9.59 8.52
N PHE A 37 4.43 10.07 7.67
CA PHE A 37 4.68 10.38 6.25
C PHE A 37 4.31 11.84 5.96
N PRO A 38 5.16 12.81 6.33
CA PRO A 38 4.87 14.24 6.18
C PRO A 38 4.68 14.68 4.73
N GLN A 39 5.12 13.90 3.75
CA GLN A 39 4.82 14.12 2.32
C GLN A 39 3.32 14.07 2.00
N LEU A 40 2.50 13.37 2.80
CA LEU A 40 1.05 13.34 2.65
C LEU A 40 0.36 14.62 3.13
N ALA A 41 1.06 15.45 3.90
CA ALA A 41 0.51 16.57 4.64
C ALA A 41 0.82 17.93 4.01
N LYS A 42 1.70 18.01 3.00
CA LYS A 42 2.32 19.28 2.58
C LYS A 42 2.29 19.50 1.07
N GLN A 43 1.24 20.14 0.59
CA GLN A 43 1.37 21.17 -0.45
C GLN A 43 0.88 22.49 0.16
N ASN A 44 1.79 23.45 0.32
CA ASN A 44 1.50 24.88 0.57
C ASN A 44 0.60 25.21 1.78
N ASN A 45 0.83 24.61 2.96
CA ASN A 45 0.12 24.93 4.21
C ASN A 45 -1.42 24.77 4.17
N LYS A 46 -1.97 24.10 3.15
CA LYS A 46 -3.40 23.75 3.09
C LYS A 46 -3.60 22.35 3.67
N ASN A 47 -4.60 22.19 4.53
CA ASN A 47 -5.04 20.87 4.96
C ASN A 47 -5.54 20.10 3.73
N ILE A 48 -4.76 19.10 3.31
CA ILE A 48 -5.17 18.21 2.22
C ILE A 48 -6.33 17.34 2.72
N GLU A 49 -7.51 17.57 2.12
CA GLU A 49 -8.70 16.75 2.30
C GLU A 49 -8.55 15.45 1.51
N TYR A 50 -8.95 14.33 2.12
CA TYR A 50 -8.94 13.01 1.51
C TYR A 50 -10.37 12.50 1.40
N LYS A 51 -10.80 12.13 0.18
CA LYS A 51 -12.13 11.58 -0.08
C LYS A 51 -12.06 10.09 -0.36
N LEU A 52 -13.03 9.36 0.17
CA LEU A 52 -13.21 7.94 -0.16
C LEU A 52 -13.52 7.83 -1.65
N THR A 53 -12.68 7.08 -2.36
CA THR A 53 -12.85 6.83 -3.80
C THR A 53 -13.36 5.42 -4.06
N ARG A 54 -12.96 4.45 -3.24
CA ARG A 54 -13.32 3.05 -3.39
C ARG A 54 -13.36 2.34 -2.04
N SER A 55 -14.21 1.33 -1.93
CA SER A 55 -14.21 0.42 -0.80
C SER A 55 -14.56 -0.99 -1.25
N VAL A 56 -13.96 -1.97 -0.62
CA VAL A 56 -14.20 -3.40 -0.82
C VAL A 56 -14.45 -4.00 0.55
N THR A 57 -15.52 -4.78 0.69
CA THR A 57 -15.82 -5.51 1.93
C THR A 57 -15.87 -7.00 1.60
N ASN A 58 -15.12 -7.80 2.34
CA ASN A 58 -15.19 -9.25 2.26
C ASN A 58 -15.92 -9.77 3.51
N GLY A 59 -17.16 -10.22 3.34
CA GLY A 59 -18.00 -10.72 4.44
C GLY A 59 -17.51 -12.04 5.02
N ASP A 60 -16.97 -12.93 4.18
CA ASP A 60 -16.54 -14.27 4.59
C ASP A 60 -15.30 -14.26 5.50
N ARG A 61 -14.46 -13.23 5.34
CA ARG A 61 -13.23 -13.03 6.12
C ARG A 61 -13.26 -11.79 7.01
N GLU A 62 -14.42 -11.12 7.05
CA GLU A 62 -14.72 -9.99 7.93
C GLU A 62 -13.64 -8.88 7.89
N PHE A 63 -13.24 -8.47 6.69
CA PHE A 63 -12.36 -7.31 6.51
C PHE A 63 -12.92 -6.32 5.50
N GLN A 64 -12.45 -5.07 5.61
CA GLN A 64 -12.75 -4.01 4.66
C GLN A 64 -11.47 -3.32 4.21
N LEU A 65 -11.42 -2.99 2.91
CA LEU A 65 -10.41 -2.14 2.31
C LEU A 65 -11.07 -0.83 1.86
N LYS A 66 -10.36 0.28 2.03
CA LYS A 66 -10.79 1.61 1.57
C LYS A 66 -9.63 2.32 0.89
N LEU A 67 -9.92 3.02 -0.20
CA LEU A 67 -8.95 3.87 -0.90
C LEU A 67 -9.43 5.31 -0.81
N TYR A 68 -8.62 6.14 -0.19
CA TYR A 68 -8.81 7.58 -0.11
C TYR A 68 -7.85 8.27 -1.06
N SER A 69 -8.31 9.32 -1.74
CA SER A 69 -7.50 10.15 -2.61
C SER A 69 -7.57 11.60 -2.17
N SER A 70 -6.44 12.31 -2.22
CA SER A 70 -6.41 13.74 -1.97
C SER A 70 -7.25 14.48 -3.00
N VAL A 71 -8.04 15.45 -2.54
CA VAL A 71 -8.73 16.40 -3.41
C VAL A 71 -7.74 17.50 -3.77
N VAL A 72 -7.09 17.36 -4.92
CA VAL A 72 -6.21 18.39 -5.50
C VAL A 72 -6.88 18.98 -6.73
N ASN A 73 -6.99 20.32 -6.77
CA ASN A 73 -7.71 21.04 -7.83
C ASN A 73 -6.89 21.23 -9.12
N GLU A 74 -5.66 20.76 -9.21
CA GLU A 74 -4.81 21.01 -10.38
C GLU A 74 -3.86 19.82 -10.61
N TYR A 75 -3.96 19.20 -11.80
CA TYR A 75 -3.01 18.39 -12.60
C TYR A 75 -1.82 17.62 -11.97
N ASN A 76 -1.76 17.47 -10.65
CA ASN A 76 -0.63 16.89 -9.92
C ASN A 76 -1.07 15.59 -9.26
N ASP A 77 -0.32 14.54 -9.59
CA ASP A 77 -0.09 13.30 -8.84
C ASP A 77 -0.80 13.19 -7.47
N PRO A 78 -2.10 12.78 -7.46
CA PRO A 78 -2.90 12.80 -6.26
C PRO A 78 -2.38 11.77 -5.25
N GLN A 79 -2.17 12.23 -4.01
CA GLN A 79 -1.74 11.37 -2.91
C GLN A 79 -2.89 10.44 -2.50
N LYS A 80 -2.59 9.16 -2.33
CA LYS A 80 -3.59 8.16 -1.98
C LYS A 80 -3.25 7.48 -0.66
N ILE A 81 -4.27 7.04 0.05
CA ILE A 81 -4.16 6.31 1.31
C ILE A 81 -5.02 5.05 1.22
N ILE A 82 -4.41 3.91 1.47
CA ILE A 82 -5.11 2.63 1.63
C ILE A 82 -5.42 2.46 3.12
N ILE A 83 -6.62 2.00 3.45
CA ILE A 83 -7.02 1.67 4.82
C ILE A 83 -7.53 0.25 4.86
N LEU A 84 -6.98 -0.53 5.78
CA LEU A 84 -7.45 -1.87 6.14
C LEU A 84 -8.25 -1.76 7.43
N VAL A 85 -9.36 -2.48 7.48
CA VAL A 85 -10.21 -2.62 8.67
C VAL A 85 -10.48 -4.10 8.89
N ASN A 86 -10.32 -4.59 10.13
CA ASN A 86 -10.65 -5.97 10.48
C ASN A 86 -12.05 -6.09 11.12
N GLN A 87 -12.41 -7.30 11.52
CA GLN A 87 -13.69 -7.65 12.15
C GLN A 87 -13.93 -6.88 13.47
N GLU A 88 -12.86 -6.50 14.16
CA GLU A 88 -12.88 -5.77 15.43
C GLU A 88 -13.00 -4.24 15.21
N SER A 89 -13.20 -3.82 13.96
CA SER A 89 -13.22 -2.40 13.56
C SER A 89 -11.92 -1.66 13.90
N GLU A 90 -10.79 -2.37 13.92
CA GLU A 90 -9.48 -1.76 14.06
C GLU A 90 -8.98 -1.26 12.71
N TYR A 91 -8.28 -0.12 12.68
CA TYR A 91 -7.86 0.54 11.46
C TYR A 91 -6.34 0.56 11.31
N TYR A 92 -5.85 0.26 10.11
CA TYR A 92 -4.46 0.53 9.73
C TYR A 92 -4.41 1.26 8.39
N ALA A 93 -3.68 2.37 8.34
CA ALA A 93 -3.54 3.20 7.15
C ALA A 93 -2.13 3.04 6.54
N ILE A 94 -2.07 2.89 5.22
CA ILE A 94 -0.84 2.74 4.42
C ILE A 94 -0.81 3.86 3.38
N PRO A 95 0.33 4.56 3.20
CA PRO A 95 0.45 5.55 2.14
C PRO A 95 0.61 4.86 0.79
N TYR A 96 -0.18 5.25 -0.20
CA TYR A 96 -0.05 4.77 -1.56
C TYR A 96 0.58 5.87 -2.42
N LEU A 97 1.89 6.03 -2.22
CA LEU A 97 2.69 7.09 -2.81
C LEU A 97 2.88 6.89 -4.32
N SER A 98 3.27 7.95 -5.02
CA SER A 98 3.59 7.87 -6.44
C SER A 98 5.01 7.35 -6.71
N ASN A 99 5.35 7.18 -7.99
CA ASN A 99 6.67 6.74 -8.44
C ASN A 99 7.80 7.73 -8.12
N THR A 100 7.46 8.95 -7.67
CA THR A 100 8.42 9.95 -7.18
C THR A 100 9.13 9.47 -5.91
N HIS A 101 8.45 8.68 -5.07
CA HIS A 101 8.97 8.12 -3.83
C HIS A 101 9.64 6.76 -4.06
N ARG A 102 10.71 6.74 -4.87
CA ARG A 102 11.34 5.50 -5.36
C ARG A 102 11.84 4.57 -4.26
N ASP A 103 12.38 5.14 -3.20
CA ASP A 103 12.90 4.42 -2.06
C ASP A 103 11.79 3.74 -1.24
N TYR A 104 10.57 4.29 -1.27
CA TYR A 104 9.40 3.63 -0.69
C TYR A 104 9.00 2.37 -1.46
N TRP A 105 9.20 2.38 -2.78
CA TRP A 105 8.87 1.27 -3.67
C TRP A 105 10.02 0.26 -3.85
N GLU A 106 11.25 0.66 -3.57
CA GLU A 106 12.48 -0.14 -3.74
C GLU A 106 12.61 -0.76 -5.13
N PHE A 107 12.44 0.05 -6.19
CA PHE A 107 12.54 -0.42 -7.57
C PHE A 107 13.93 -1.07 -7.82
N PRO A 108 14.00 -2.39 -8.10
CA PRO A 108 15.26 -3.15 -8.00
C PRO A 108 16.26 -2.86 -9.12
N ASN A 109 15.77 -2.38 -10.27
CA ASN A 109 16.59 -2.08 -11.45
C ASN A 109 16.83 -0.58 -11.64
N GLU A 110 16.75 0.19 -10.55
CA GLU A 110 16.92 1.64 -10.56
C GLU A 110 17.97 2.10 -9.54
N THR A 111 18.73 3.12 -9.91
CA THR A 111 19.62 3.78 -8.98
C THR A 111 18.84 4.74 -8.08
N GLN A 112 19.25 4.82 -6.82
CA GLN A 112 18.70 5.79 -5.89
C GLN A 112 19.11 7.20 -6.32
N ILE A 113 18.15 8.13 -6.33
CA ILE A 113 18.42 9.53 -6.66
C ILE A 113 18.86 10.25 -5.39
N PRO A 114 20.09 10.82 -5.36
CA PRO A 114 20.64 11.40 -4.13
C PRO A 114 19.82 12.54 -3.52
N SER A 115 19.01 13.25 -4.31
CA SER A 115 18.26 14.44 -3.90
C SER A 115 16.87 14.17 -3.33
N ILE A 116 16.38 12.93 -3.34
CA ILE A 116 15.05 12.60 -2.81
C ILE A 116 15.17 12.15 -1.35
N LYS A 117 14.43 12.82 -0.45
CA LYS A 117 14.41 12.46 0.97
C LYS A 117 13.90 11.03 1.13
N LYS A 118 14.70 10.19 1.78
CA LYS A 118 14.31 8.82 2.10
C LYS A 118 13.08 8.82 3.02
N THR A 119 12.11 8.00 2.66
CA THR A 119 11.06 7.47 3.50
C THR A 119 11.66 6.50 4.53
N ASN A 120 11.03 6.38 5.69
CA ASN A 120 11.56 5.60 6.82
C ASN A 120 11.24 4.09 6.71
N THR A 121 10.57 3.67 5.65
CA THR A 121 9.96 2.34 5.49
C THR A 121 9.61 2.14 4.01
N THR A 122 9.05 0.99 3.65
CA THR A 122 8.76 0.61 2.26
C THR A 122 7.31 0.16 2.16
N PHE A 123 6.74 0.13 0.96
CA PHE A 123 5.36 -0.33 0.77
C PHE A 123 5.17 -1.76 1.26
N GLU A 124 6.11 -2.65 0.96
CA GLU A 124 6.13 -4.03 1.46
C GLU A 124 6.04 -4.06 2.99
N LYS A 125 6.92 -3.32 3.67
CA LYS A 125 6.98 -3.30 5.14
C LYS A 125 5.70 -2.76 5.77
N GLU A 126 5.11 -1.71 5.20
CA GLU A 126 3.85 -1.17 5.69
C GLU A 126 2.68 -2.12 5.46
N LEU A 127 2.64 -2.80 4.31
CA LEU A 127 1.61 -3.79 4.00
C LEU A 127 1.68 -4.99 4.93
N ILE A 128 2.87 -5.57 5.12
CA ILE A 128 3.08 -6.67 6.08
C ILE A 128 2.68 -6.24 7.48
N LYS A 129 3.16 -5.07 7.93
CA LYS A 129 2.84 -4.55 9.25
C LYS A 129 1.34 -4.35 9.43
N ALA A 130 0.62 -3.86 8.42
CA ALA A 130 -0.83 -3.69 8.48
C ALA A 130 -1.54 -5.04 8.65
N LEU A 131 -1.15 -6.04 7.84
CA LEU A 131 -1.71 -7.39 7.91
C LEU A 131 -1.45 -8.06 9.27
N ASP A 132 -0.24 -7.90 9.81
CA ASP A 132 0.12 -8.46 11.12
C ASP A 132 -0.58 -7.73 12.26
N THR A 133 -0.63 -6.39 12.23
CA THR A 133 -1.25 -5.57 13.28
C THR A 133 -2.75 -5.85 13.38
N LEU A 134 -3.43 -6.06 12.25
CA LEU A 134 -4.86 -6.32 12.20
C LEU A 134 -5.21 -7.82 12.30
N ASN A 135 -4.23 -8.68 12.57
CA ASN A 135 -4.37 -10.13 12.62
C ASN A 135 -4.93 -10.77 11.32
N LEU A 136 -4.74 -10.10 10.18
CA LEU A 136 -5.15 -10.60 8.85
C LEU A 136 -4.10 -11.55 8.25
N ASN A 137 -2.85 -11.53 8.76
CA ASN A 137 -1.84 -12.54 8.46
C ASN A 137 -1.99 -13.78 9.35
N ASP A 138 -3.11 -14.48 9.18
CA ASP A 138 -3.49 -15.63 9.99
C ASP A 138 -3.12 -16.98 9.36
N SER A 139 -3.36 -18.06 10.11
CA SER A 139 -3.22 -19.43 9.61
C SER A 139 -4.41 -19.90 8.77
N LYS A 140 -5.38 -19.04 8.44
CA LYS A 140 -6.51 -19.36 7.56
C LYS A 140 -6.27 -18.87 6.12
N GLY A 141 -5.17 -18.16 5.89
CA GLY A 141 -4.80 -17.61 4.59
C GLY A 141 -5.54 -16.32 4.25
N THR A 142 -6.04 -15.58 5.26
CA THR A 142 -6.79 -14.34 5.07
C THR A 142 -5.94 -13.29 4.33
N ALA A 143 -4.64 -13.22 4.60
CA ALA A 143 -3.71 -12.33 3.90
C ALA A 143 -3.77 -12.49 2.37
N ASN A 144 -3.87 -13.72 1.84
CA ASN A 144 -3.92 -13.95 0.40
C ASN A 144 -5.17 -13.32 -0.22
N ILE A 145 -6.30 -13.43 0.48
CA ILE A 145 -7.58 -12.85 0.05
C ILE A 145 -7.52 -11.32 0.14
N VAL A 146 -6.93 -10.78 1.21
CA VAL A 146 -6.71 -9.34 1.34
C VAL A 146 -5.85 -8.81 0.19
N LEU A 147 -4.80 -9.52 -0.21
CA LEU A 147 -3.95 -9.12 -1.34
C LEU A 147 -4.70 -9.16 -2.66
N ASP A 148 -5.46 -10.23 -2.94
CA ASP A 148 -6.28 -10.30 -4.15
C ASP A 148 -7.28 -9.14 -4.21
N GLU A 149 -8.03 -8.88 -3.13
CA GLU A 149 -8.99 -7.77 -3.08
C GLU A 149 -8.31 -6.41 -3.14
N LEU A 150 -7.13 -6.25 -2.53
CA LEU A 150 -6.35 -5.03 -2.59
C LEU A 150 -5.93 -4.72 -4.03
N PHE A 151 -5.32 -5.67 -4.72
CA PHE A 151 -4.80 -5.40 -6.05
C PHE A 151 -5.89 -5.43 -7.13
N PHE A 152 -6.80 -6.40 -7.14
CA PHE A 152 -7.86 -6.45 -8.17
C PHE A 152 -8.97 -5.43 -7.90
N SER A 153 -9.60 -5.50 -6.74
CA SER A 153 -10.85 -4.78 -6.49
C SER A 153 -10.58 -3.33 -6.08
N LEU A 154 -9.62 -3.09 -5.18
CA LEU A 154 -9.34 -1.75 -4.69
C LEU A 154 -8.47 -0.94 -5.66
N LEU A 155 -7.37 -1.51 -6.14
CA LEU A 155 -6.38 -0.82 -6.99
C LEU A 155 -6.61 -1.01 -8.50
N HIS A 156 -7.53 -1.90 -8.91
CA HIS A 156 -7.81 -2.17 -10.33
C HIS A 156 -6.59 -2.65 -11.13
N CYS A 157 -5.69 -3.38 -10.49
CA CYS A 157 -4.61 -4.06 -11.19
C CYS A 157 -5.13 -5.21 -12.04
N VAL A 158 -4.39 -5.54 -13.10
CA VAL A 158 -4.63 -6.73 -13.92
C VAL A 158 -3.58 -7.81 -13.64
N ARG A 159 -3.88 -9.08 -13.91
CA ARG A 159 -2.86 -10.15 -13.80
C ARG A 159 -1.89 -10.05 -14.95
N VAL A 160 -0.60 -10.14 -14.65
CA VAL A 160 0.44 -10.29 -15.68
C VAL A 160 0.46 -11.71 -16.20
N SER A 161 0.21 -11.85 -17.49
CA SER A 161 0.27 -13.07 -18.27
C SER A 161 1.43 -13.04 -19.27
N GLU A 162 1.73 -14.17 -19.91
CA GLU A 162 2.74 -14.22 -20.97
C GLU A 162 2.34 -13.42 -22.23
N LYS A 163 1.03 -13.19 -22.44
CA LYS A 163 0.52 -12.43 -23.58
C LYS A 163 0.90 -10.94 -23.50
N ASP A 164 1.14 -10.45 -22.30
CA ASP A 164 1.47 -9.05 -22.03
C ASP A 164 2.94 -8.73 -22.32
N ASN A 165 3.72 -9.71 -22.81
CA ASN A 165 5.15 -9.59 -23.08
C ASN A 165 5.51 -8.33 -23.91
N ASN A 166 4.79 -8.10 -25.01
CA ASN A 166 5.06 -6.97 -25.89
C ASN A 166 4.75 -5.64 -25.20
N GLU A 167 3.69 -5.59 -24.39
CA GLU A 167 3.29 -4.38 -23.67
C GLU A 167 4.27 -4.06 -22.54
N LEU A 168 4.75 -5.06 -21.81
CA LEU A 168 5.68 -4.86 -20.70
C LEU A 168 7.09 -4.43 -21.12
N GLN A 169 7.41 -4.57 -22.39
CA GLN A 169 8.64 -4.04 -22.99
C GLN A 169 8.39 -2.75 -23.79
N ALA A 170 7.12 -2.34 -23.94
CA ALA A 170 6.78 -1.11 -24.63
C ALA A 170 7.14 0.11 -23.78
N ILE A 171 7.58 1.16 -24.47
CA ILE A 171 7.87 2.45 -23.84
C ILE A 171 6.54 3.17 -23.57
N PHE A 172 6.18 3.32 -22.31
CA PHE A 172 5.05 4.15 -21.89
C PHE A 172 5.54 5.53 -21.48
N LEU A 173 5.33 6.51 -22.35
CA LEU A 173 5.66 7.90 -22.06
C LEU A 173 4.73 8.44 -20.97
N THR A 174 5.31 9.10 -19.97
CA THR A 174 4.55 9.87 -18.99
C THR A 174 4.91 11.35 -19.09
N SER A 175 3.89 12.20 -18.98
CA SER A 175 4.04 13.64 -18.83
C SER A 175 4.27 14.06 -17.37
N ASN A 176 4.44 13.10 -16.45
CA ASN A 176 4.70 13.37 -15.05
C ASN A 176 6.13 13.92 -14.88
N ASN A 177 6.25 15.24 -14.81
CA ASN A 177 7.53 15.95 -14.60
C ASN A 177 8.19 15.63 -13.25
N ASN A 178 7.48 14.98 -12.32
CA ASN A 178 8.03 14.60 -11.03
C ASN A 178 8.77 13.26 -11.08
N ILE A 179 8.65 12.50 -12.18
CA ILE A 179 9.52 11.36 -12.39
C ILE A 179 10.81 11.82 -13.09
N PRO A 180 11.96 11.22 -12.73
CA PRO A 180 13.25 11.52 -13.32
C PRO A 180 13.26 11.34 -14.82
N ILE A 181 13.77 12.37 -15.49
CA ILE A 181 14.04 12.34 -16.91
C ILE A 181 15.21 11.38 -17.12
N GLU A 182 14.94 10.35 -17.91
CA GLU A 182 15.89 9.34 -18.33
C GLU A 182 16.21 9.56 -19.82
N ASN A 183 17.36 9.07 -20.29
CA ASN A 183 17.60 8.99 -21.72
C ASN A 183 16.86 7.75 -22.29
N ASN A 184 16.63 7.71 -23.61
CA ASN A 184 15.89 6.60 -24.24
C ASN A 184 16.52 5.22 -23.97
N ASN A 185 17.86 5.15 -23.89
CA ASN A 185 18.58 3.92 -23.69
C ASN A 185 18.42 3.41 -22.24
N ASP A 186 18.53 4.28 -21.26
CA ASP A 186 18.38 3.95 -19.83
C ASP A 186 16.98 3.40 -19.54
N CYS A 187 15.92 4.01 -20.12
CA CYS A 187 14.57 3.49 -19.93
C CYS A 187 14.41 2.11 -20.59
N SER A 188 14.84 1.97 -21.84
CA SER A 188 14.74 0.71 -22.59
C SER A 188 15.49 -0.42 -21.89
N GLU A 189 16.69 -0.14 -21.37
CA GLU A 189 17.46 -1.09 -20.58
C GLU A 189 16.75 -1.48 -19.28
N ARG A 190 16.16 -0.52 -18.56
CA ARG A 190 15.40 -0.79 -17.34
C ARG A 190 14.17 -1.65 -17.61
N LEU A 191 13.37 -1.33 -18.64
CA LEU A 191 12.20 -2.12 -19.03
C LEU A 191 12.62 -3.55 -19.39
N LYS A 192 13.72 -3.72 -20.13
CA LYS A 192 14.29 -5.03 -20.46
C LYS A 192 14.73 -5.80 -19.20
N LYS A 193 15.43 -5.15 -18.26
CA LYS A 193 15.82 -5.76 -16.97
C LYS A 193 14.60 -6.14 -16.13
N ASN A 194 13.57 -5.30 -16.09
CA ASN A 194 12.30 -5.59 -15.41
C ASN A 194 11.63 -6.81 -16.03
N TYR A 195 11.51 -6.85 -17.35
CA TYR A 195 10.94 -7.98 -18.08
C TYR A 195 11.66 -9.29 -17.73
N TYR A 196 12.99 -9.31 -17.79
CA TYR A 196 13.76 -10.50 -17.41
C TYR A 196 13.57 -10.89 -15.94
N ALA A 197 13.58 -9.92 -15.03
CA ALA A 197 13.35 -10.19 -13.62
C ALA A 197 11.95 -10.80 -13.37
N ILE A 198 10.93 -10.33 -14.09
CA ILE A 198 9.54 -10.77 -13.97
C ILE A 198 9.34 -12.16 -14.59
N PHE A 199 9.88 -12.42 -15.79
CA PHE A 199 9.58 -13.61 -16.60
C PHE A 199 10.68 -14.66 -16.68
N GLU A 200 11.97 -14.30 -16.76
CA GLU A 200 13.04 -15.32 -16.90
C GLU A 200 13.28 -16.08 -15.59
N ASN A 201 13.10 -15.43 -14.44
CA ASN A 201 13.07 -16.11 -13.14
C ASN A 201 11.89 -17.10 -12.98
N ARG A 202 10.94 -17.17 -13.94
CA ARG A 202 9.81 -18.11 -13.93
C ARG A 202 10.18 -19.49 -14.49
N LYS A 203 11.11 -19.58 -15.44
CA LYS A 203 11.38 -20.82 -16.21
C LYS A 203 11.84 -22.02 -15.35
N ASN A 204 12.41 -21.77 -14.16
CA ASN A 204 12.91 -22.83 -13.26
C ASN A 204 11.94 -23.23 -12.14
N LYS A 205 10.71 -22.67 -12.07
CA LYS A 205 9.80 -22.91 -10.95
C LYS A 205 8.43 -23.36 -11.46
N LYS A 206 8.17 -24.68 -11.36
CA LYS A 206 6.87 -25.35 -11.64
C LYS A 206 5.64 -24.76 -10.90
N HIS A 207 5.80 -23.74 -10.06
CA HIS A 207 4.76 -23.24 -9.15
C HIS A 207 4.52 -21.72 -9.21
N ILE A 208 5.13 -20.98 -10.15
CA ILE A 208 4.84 -19.53 -10.25
C ILE A 208 3.67 -19.30 -11.19
N GLY A 209 2.47 -19.51 -10.65
CA GLY A 209 1.28 -18.82 -11.10
C GLY A 209 0.73 -18.01 -9.92
N ASN A 210 0.57 -16.70 -10.11
CA ASN A 210 -0.68 -15.95 -9.82
C ASN A 210 -0.60 -14.65 -9.03
N TYR A 211 0.54 -14.25 -8.46
CA TYR A 211 0.61 -12.98 -7.72
C TYR A 211 1.58 -11.98 -8.35
N THR A 212 1.39 -11.76 -9.65
CA THR A 212 1.98 -10.62 -10.36
C THR A 212 0.86 -9.73 -10.88
N PHE A 213 0.81 -8.50 -10.38
CA PHE A 213 -0.25 -7.55 -10.62
C PHE A 213 0.30 -6.33 -11.33
N TRP A 214 -0.33 -5.94 -12.43
CA TRP A 214 0.01 -4.74 -13.17
C TRP A 214 -0.99 -3.63 -12.89
N ASP A 215 -0.50 -2.61 -12.21
CA ASP A 215 -1.16 -1.33 -12.01
C ASP A 215 -0.80 -0.43 -13.19
N VAL A 216 -1.62 -0.52 -14.23
CA VAL A 216 -1.46 0.26 -15.46
C VAL A 216 -1.52 1.76 -15.16
N MET A 217 -2.41 2.17 -14.24
CA MET A 217 -2.68 3.57 -13.93
C MET A 217 -1.49 4.29 -13.30
N ASN A 218 -0.69 3.61 -12.48
CA ASN A 218 0.52 4.18 -11.90
C ASN A 218 1.81 3.58 -12.51
N ALA A 219 1.68 2.85 -13.62
CA ALA A 219 2.78 2.20 -14.32
C ALA A 219 3.69 1.37 -13.39
N ARG A 220 3.09 0.49 -12.58
CA ARG A 220 3.81 -0.39 -11.64
C ARG A 220 3.41 -1.84 -11.80
N ILE A 221 4.37 -2.73 -11.61
CA ILE A 221 4.13 -4.16 -11.48
C ILE A 221 4.53 -4.60 -10.09
N TYR A 222 3.63 -5.28 -9.40
CA TYR A 222 3.83 -5.87 -8.09
C TYR A 222 4.01 -7.38 -8.27
N GLN A 223 5.11 -7.93 -7.78
CA GLN A 223 5.39 -9.36 -7.85
C GLN A 223 5.68 -9.91 -6.47
N PHE A 224 4.84 -10.83 -6.01
CA PHE A 224 5.06 -11.57 -4.77
C PHE A 224 5.90 -12.82 -5.04
N GLU A 225 7.06 -12.95 -4.37
CA GLU A 225 8.01 -14.03 -4.64
C GLU A 225 7.67 -15.35 -3.94
N LYS A 226 6.98 -15.28 -2.80
CA LYS A 226 6.67 -16.42 -1.93
C LYS A 226 5.31 -16.27 -1.24
N LEU A 227 4.24 -16.26 -2.02
CA LEU A 227 2.94 -16.61 -1.46
C LEU A 227 2.89 -18.13 -1.40
N ASP A 228 3.41 -18.71 -0.31
CA ASP A 228 3.44 -20.17 -0.14
C ASP A 228 2.04 -20.72 -0.38
N GLY A 229 1.90 -21.54 -1.43
CA GLY A 229 0.64 -22.13 -1.90
C GLY A 229 0.01 -23.17 -0.96
N VAL A 230 0.38 -23.15 0.32
CA VAL A 230 -0.23 -23.98 1.34
C VAL A 230 -1.40 -23.20 1.92
N LYS A 231 -2.61 -23.52 1.45
CA LYS A 231 -3.84 -23.15 2.16
C LYS A 231 -3.61 -23.44 3.65
N ASN A 232 -3.84 -22.44 4.50
CA ASN A 232 -3.75 -22.50 5.96
C ASN A 232 -2.39 -22.21 6.64
N ARG A 233 -1.61 -21.21 6.19
CA ARG A 233 -0.46 -20.68 6.93
C ARG A 233 -0.32 -19.17 6.77
N ARG A 234 0.41 -18.53 7.70
CA ARG A 234 0.82 -17.13 7.60
C ARG A 234 1.57 -16.91 6.28
N ALA A 235 1.24 -15.84 5.59
CA ALA A 235 1.89 -15.48 4.34
C ALA A 235 3.29 -14.93 4.64
N ASN A 236 4.31 -15.54 4.01
CA ASN A 236 5.67 -15.01 4.01
C ASN A 236 5.84 -14.05 2.83
N LEU A 237 5.36 -12.82 3.01
CA LEU A 237 5.30 -11.86 1.92
C LEU A 237 6.67 -11.29 1.62
N THR A 238 7.08 -11.40 0.35
CA THR A 238 8.20 -10.65 -0.22
C THR A 238 7.69 -10.05 -1.51
N LEU A 239 7.73 -8.73 -1.64
CA LEU A 239 7.12 -7.96 -2.71
C LEU A 239 8.18 -7.17 -3.48
N LYS A 240 8.36 -7.55 -4.75
CA LYS A 240 9.12 -6.73 -5.70
C LYS A 240 8.19 -5.79 -6.43
N THR A 241 8.54 -4.51 -6.48
CA THR A 241 7.84 -3.51 -7.28
C THR A 241 8.71 -3.08 -8.45
N PHE A 242 8.15 -3.04 -9.66
CA PHE A 242 8.84 -2.61 -10.87
C PHE A 242 8.10 -1.43 -11.49
N ARG A 243 8.81 -0.37 -11.87
CA ARG A 243 8.25 0.79 -12.58
C ARG A 243 8.26 0.56 -14.11
N GLN A 244 7.21 0.99 -14.79
CA GLN A 244 6.98 0.76 -16.23
C GLN A 244 6.83 2.06 -17.05
N ASP A 245 6.81 3.24 -16.42
CA ASP A 245 6.79 4.52 -17.14
C ASP A 245 8.21 4.95 -17.60
N CYS A 246 8.29 5.76 -18.65
CA CYS A 246 9.48 6.48 -19.10
C CYS A 246 9.17 7.98 -19.15
N ALA A 247 10.06 8.84 -18.64
CA ALA A 247 10.03 10.27 -18.91
C ALA A 247 11.25 10.69 -19.72
N PHE A 248 11.01 11.37 -20.84
CA PHE A 248 12.05 11.91 -21.71
C PHE A 248 11.96 13.44 -21.77
N ARG A 249 13.10 14.11 -21.94
CA ARG A 249 13.11 15.52 -22.33
C ARG A 249 12.74 15.59 -23.81
N MET A 250 11.55 16.10 -24.11
CA MET A 250 11.29 16.56 -25.47
C MET A 250 12.20 17.76 -25.74
N ILE A 251 13.07 17.65 -26.73
CA ILE A 251 13.81 18.79 -27.24
C ILE A 251 12.76 19.70 -27.87
N THR A 252 12.46 20.83 -27.23
CA THR A 252 11.75 21.93 -27.88
C THR A 252 12.65 22.44 -29.00
N MET A 253 12.24 22.19 -30.25
CA MET A 253 12.82 22.85 -31.43
C MET A 253 12.30 24.28 -31.56
#